data_AF-A0A1L9PUH5-F1
#
_entry.id   AF-A0A1L9PUH5-F1
#
_cell.length_a   1.000
_cell.length_b   1.000
_cell.length_c   1.000
_cell.angle_alpha   90.00
_cell.angle_beta   90.00
_cell.angle_gamma   90.00
#
_symmetry.space_group_name_H-M   'P 1'
#
loop_
_entity.id
_entity.type
_entity.pdbx_description
1 polymer ?
#
loop_
_entity_poly.entity_id
_entity_poly.type
_entity_poly.pdbx_seq_one_letter_code
_entity_poly.pdbx_strand_id
1 'polypeptide(L)'
;MAISHLVRRADEAFVQSGVIEPSLPDSPWGIVLFILSVVVFAFAIFVINYTYGTLVPTLAIVEDSDSDLLLRVNDDPANKQPGDPAVQDMGVEAPAAKPITSKLRTTVRHLRARGGRLAIFRGFSMAMLGGFVEIVASSRVQNSIAWLLVVKLITAVVVANIQVAWVHIVISEPSSKRFYRRIPSFRSLPKVFPAFALMYVGSSVVAATIIFVGHLIAGTPNDTSVDFTKGVRQSDFIIYAVASLVGFLVSVPAEVIFTRVAASTLPEDDESIVPFDRSFGGKVAPAITGGGVLSIADAWNTFDRDGWRRYIKATVKAWLMQAAAILLFSVLIVAQSVVHIRKEGSDKS
;
A
#
# COMPACT_ATOMS: atom_id res chain seq x y z
N MET A 1 -14.14 3.64 -33.88
CA MET A 1 -13.93 2.81 -35.09
C MET A 1 -12.47 2.39 -35.29
N ALA A 2 -11.46 3.18 -34.91
CA ALA A 2 -10.03 2.79 -35.03
C ALA A 2 -9.54 1.79 -33.96
N ILE A 3 -10.03 1.90 -32.73
CA ILE A 3 -9.62 1.02 -31.61
C ILE A 3 -10.09 -0.42 -31.84
N SER A 4 -11.32 -0.61 -32.32
CA SER A 4 -11.86 -1.93 -32.66
C SER A 4 -11.06 -2.64 -33.76
N HIS A 5 -10.48 -1.89 -34.70
CA HIS A 5 -9.67 -2.44 -35.78
C HIS A 5 -8.25 -2.81 -35.32
N LEU A 6 -7.69 -2.05 -34.37
CA LEU A 6 -6.40 -2.38 -33.74
C LEU A 6 -6.51 -3.61 -32.82
N VAL A 7 -7.58 -3.68 -32.04
CA VAL A 7 -7.85 -4.84 -31.17
C VAL A 7 -8.15 -6.08 -32.01
N ARG A 8 -8.94 -5.97 -33.09
CA ARG A 8 -9.18 -7.10 -34.00
C ARG A 8 -7.91 -7.58 -34.69
N ARG A 9 -7.02 -6.67 -35.11
CA ARG A 9 -5.72 -7.05 -35.67
C ARG A 9 -4.80 -7.68 -34.62
N ALA A 10 -4.85 -7.22 -33.38
CA ALA A 10 -4.09 -7.83 -32.29
C ALA A 10 -4.62 -9.25 -32.01
N ASP A 11 -5.94 -9.44 -32.02
CA ASP A 11 -6.61 -10.73 -31.83
C ASP A 11 -6.34 -11.70 -33.00
N GLU A 12 -6.41 -11.22 -34.26
CA GLU A 12 -6.05 -11.97 -35.45
C GLU A 12 -4.55 -12.37 -35.44
N ALA A 13 -3.66 -11.48 -34.99
CA ALA A 13 -2.25 -11.80 -34.80
C ALA A 13 -2.01 -12.79 -33.65
N PHE A 14 -2.79 -12.72 -32.57
CA PHE A 14 -2.73 -13.64 -31.44
C PHE A 14 -3.21 -15.04 -31.85
N VAL A 15 -4.30 -15.12 -32.61
CA VAL A 15 -4.87 -16.38 -33.13
C VAL A 15 -3.98 -17.00 -34.22
N GLN A 16 -3.43 -16.20 -35.14
CA GLN A 16 -2.48 -16.69 -36.15
C GLN A 16 -1.13 -17.11 -35.57
N SER A 17 -0.71 -16.55 -34.44
CA SER A 17 0.58 -16.92 -33.83
C SER A 17 0.60 -18.35 -33.28
N GLY A 18 -0.56 -19.01 -33.19
CA GLY A 18 -0.71 -20.31 -32.53
C GLY A 18 -0.31 -20.12 -31.08
N VAL A 19 -1.28 -19.92 -30.20
CA VAL A 19 -1.03 -19.70 -28.76
C VAL A 19 0.06 -20.68 -28.32
N ILE A 20 1.24 -20.14 -28.03
CA ILE A 20 2.26 -20.85 -27.28
C ILE A 20 1.58 -21.03 -25.94
N GLU A 21 0.85 -22.13 -25.77
CA GLU A 21 0.41 -22.52 -24.44
C GLU A 21 1.69 -22.53 -23.60
N PRO A 22 1.75 -21.77 -22.50
CA PRO A 22 2.91 -21.81 -21.63
C PRO A 22 2.99 -23.22 -21.06
N SER A 23 3.64 -24.13 -21.79
CA SER A 23 3.93 -25.46 -21.32
C SER A 23 4.97 -25.32 -20.22
N LEU A 24 4.71 -25.99 -19.10
CA LEU A 24 5.74 -26.15 -18.07
C LEU A 24 6.95 -26.80 -18.74
N PRO A 25 8.18 -26.32 -18.48
CA PRO A 25 9.35 -26.92 -19.12
C PRO A 25 9.46 -28.40 -18.77
N ASP A 26 9.66 -29.28 -19.75
CA ASP A 26 9.78 -30.73 -19.50
C ASP A 26 11.12 -31.09 -18.85
N SER A 27 12.12 -30.21 -19.00
CA SER A 27 13.44 -30.38 -18.41
C SER A 27 13.46 -29.95 -16.92
N PRO A 28 14.03 -30.76 -16.00
CA PRO A 28 14.15 -30.39 -14.59
C PRO A 28 14.83 -29.04 -14.36
N TRP A 29 15.84 -28.70 -15.18
CA TRP A 29 16.51 -27.40 -15.11
C TRP A 29 15.62 -26.25 -15.58
N GLY A 30 14.76 -26.49 -16.57
CA GLY A 30 13.75 -25.52 -17.02
C GLY A 30 12.73 -25.23 -15.91
N ILE A 31 12.24 -26.27 -15.22
CA ILE A 31 11.32 -26.12 -14.08
C ILE A 31 11.98 -25.31 -12.96
N VAL A 32 13.23 -25.62 -12.60
CA VAL A 32 13.97 -24.88 -11.56
C VAL A 32 14.15 -23.41 -11.94
N LEU A 33 14.54 -23.11 -13.18
CA LEU A 33 14.70 -21.72 -13.66
C LEU A 33 13.36 -20.97 -13.68
N PHE A 34 12.28 -21.64 -14.07
CA PHE A 34 10.94 -21.08 -14.04
C PHE A 34 10.50 -20.76 -12.61
N ILE A 35 10.61 -21.71 -11.68
CA ILE A 35 10.28 -21.52 -10.26
C ILE A 35 11.12 -20.38 -9.67
N LEU A 36 12.43 -20.37 -9.94
CA LEU A 36 13.31 -19.30 -9.48
C LEU A 36 12.87 -17.93 -10.02
N SER A 37 12.52 -17.87 -11.31
CA SER A 37 12.02 -16.64 -11.94
C SER A 37 10.73 -16.15 -11.28
N VAL A 38 9.78 -17.05 -11.00
CA VAL A 38 8.52 -16.75 -10.30
C VAL A 38 8.80 -16.26 -8.87
N VAL A 39 9.69 -16.92 -8.13
CA VAL A 39 10.05 -16.53 -6.77
C VAL A 39 10.73 -15.16 -6.73
N VAL A 40 11.69 -14.91 -7.63
CA VAL A 40 12.38 -13.61 -7.74
C VAL A 40 11.39 -12.51 -8.12
N PHE A 41 10.49 -12.78 -9.05
CA PHE A 41 9.45 -11.84 -9.45
C PHE A 41 8.46 -11.54 -8.31
N ALA A 42 7.96 -12.58 -7.63
CA ALA A 42 7.07 -12.43 -6.49
C ALA A 42 7.74 -11.61 -5.38
N PHE A 43 9.02 -11.87 -5.10
CA PHE A 43 9.81 -11.09 -4.15
C PHE A 43 10.00 -9.63 -4.62
N ALA A 44 10.27 -9.39 -5.89
CA ALA A 44 10.41 -8.04 -6.44
C ALA A 44 9.11 -7.23 -6.33
N ILE A 45 7.98 -7.81 -6.74
CA ILE A 45 6.65 -7.19 -6.60
C ILE A 45 6.34 -6.92 -5.13
N PHE A 46 6.63 -7.89 -4.26
CA PHE A 46 6.47 -7.73 -2.82
C PHE A 46 7.27 -6.54 -2.28
N VAL A 47 8.57 -6.44 -2.60
CA VAL A 47 9.43 -5.34 -2.14
C VAL A 47 8.96 -3.98 -2.68
N ILE A 48 8.56 -3.92 -3.96
CA ILE A 48 8.06 -2.69 -4.58
C ILE A 48 6.77 -2.24 -3.89
N ASN A 49 5.82 -3.17 -3.73
CA ASN A 49 4.55 -2.89 -3.07
C ASN A 49 4.75 -2.43 -1.63
N TYR A 50 5.56 -3.16 -0.87
CA TYR A 50 5.80 -2.83 0.53
C TYR A 50 6.52 -1.49 0.71
N THR A 51 7.58 -1.25 -0.06
CA THR A 51 8.42 -0.06 0.15
C THR A 51 7.76 1.18 -0.44
N TYR A 52 7.33 1.11 -1.69
CA TYR A 52 6.87 2.28 -2.43
C TYR A 52 5.34 2.40 -2.46
N GLY A 53 4.63 1.27 -2.36
CA GLY A 53 3.17 1.23 -2.37
C GLY A 53 2.52 1.48 -1.01
N THR A 54 3.18 1.11 0.10
CA THR A 54 2.62 1.29 1.44
C THR A 54 3.49 2.18 2.33
N LEU A 55 4.77 1.84 2.53
CA LEU A 55 5.61 2.53 3.51
C LEU A 55 5.83 4.02 3.17
N VAL A 56 6.27 4.35 1.95
CA VAL A 56 6.50 5.75 1.57
C VAL A 56 5.21 6.58 1.53
N PRO A 57 4.09 6.10 0.96
CA PRO A 57 2.81 6.81 1.02
C PRO A 57 2.32 7.07 2.44
N THR A 58 2.44 6.09 3.36
CA THR A 58 2.10 6.28 4.77
C THR A 58 2.90 7.41 5.40
N LEU A 59 4.21 7.48 5.15
CA LEU A 59 5.04 8.60 5.63
C LEU A 59 4.63 9.93 5.00
N ALA A 60 4.26 9.93 3.71
CA ALA A 60 3.86 11.15 3.00
C ALA A 60 2.52 11.71 3.49
N ILE A 61 1.61 10.84 3.96
CA ILE A 61 0.33 11.24 4.56
C ILE A 61 0.53 11.94 5.90
N VAL A 62 1.51 11.49 6.68
CA VAL A 62 1.73 11.98 8.04
C VAL A 62 2.68 13.18 8.06
N GLU A 63 3.65 13.26 7.14
CA GLU A 63 4.62 14.36 7.07
C GLU A 63 3.98 15.73 6.88
N ASP A 64 4.34 16.67 7.74
CA ASP A 64 3.89 18.06 7.63
C ASP A 64 4.64 18.81 6.51
N SER A 65 3.89 19.58 5.72
CA SER A 65 4.46 20.43 4.66
C SER A 65 5.25 21.60 5.21
N ASP A 66 4.89 22.11 6.40
CA ASP A 66 5.60 23.19 7.11
C ASP A 66 6.58 22.64 8.16
N SER A 67 7.35 21.62 7.77
CA SER A 67 8.35 20.96 8.61
C SER A 67 9.37 21.93 9.24
N ASP A 68 9.62 23.09 8.63
CA ASP A 68 10.59 24.09 9.09
C ASP A 68 10.18 24.74 10.43
N LEU A 69 8.88 24.95 10.66
CA LEU A 69 8.40 25.50 11.94
C LEU A 69 8.59 24.52 13.09
N LEU A 70 8.33 23.24 12.86
CA LEU A 70 8.46 22.19 13.88
C LEU A 70 9.93 21.89 14.21
N LEU A 71 10.82 21.94 13.21
CA LEU A 71 12.26 21.77 13.43
C LEU A 71 12.84 22.96 14.21
N ARG A 72 12.43 24.20 13.91
CA ARG A 72 12.88 25.40 14.64
C ARG A 72 12.43 25.44 16.10
N VAL A 73 11.23 24.97 16.41
CA VAL A 73 10.75 24.88 17.81
C VAL A 73 11.51 23.83 18.61
N ASN A 74 11.87 22.70 17.99
CA ASN A 74 12.69 21.67 18.65
C ASN A 74 14.16 22.10 18.81
N ASP A 75 14.67 22.96 17.93
CA ASP A 75 16.04 23.48 17.98
C ASP A 75 16.19 24.81 18.73
N ASP A 76 15.10 25.36 19.27
CA ASP A 76 15.11 26.64 20.02
C ASP A 76 16.09 26.55 21.21
N PRO A 77 17.09 27.44 21.30
CA PRO A 77 18.06 27.45 22.39
C PRO A 77 17.43 27.62 23.78
N ALA A 78 16.16 28.05 23.88
CA ALA A 78 15.41 28.06 25.13
C ALA A 78 15.06 26.64 25.66
N ASN A 79 15.11 25.62 24.81
CA ASN A 79 14.77 24.23 25.15
C ASN A 79 16.02 23.33 25.34
N LYS A 80 17.23 23.89 25.17
CA LYS A 80 18.52 23.21 25.39
C LYS A 80 19.09 23.62 26.75
N GLN A 81 19.56 22.64 27.53
CA GLN A 81 20.19 22.88 28.83
C GLN A 81 21.43 23.78 28.65
N PRO A 82 21.63 24.82 29.50
CA PRO A 82 22.71 25.78 29.29
C PRO A 82 24.06 25.11 29.57
N GLY A 83 24.80 24.78 28.51
CA GLY A 83 26.12 24.16 28.62
C GLY A 83 26.70 23.52 27.35
N ASP A 84 25.93 23.41 26.26
CA ASP A 84 26.40 22.76 25.04
C ASP A 84 27.20 23.74 24.14
N PRO A 85 28.42 23.41 23.67
CA PRO A 85 29.29 24.32 22.91
C PRO A 85 28.80 24.62 21.48
N ALA A 86 27.63 24.10 21.09
CA ALA A 86 27.04 24.28 19.75
C ALA A 86 26.32 25.62 19.53
N VAL A 87 26.26 26.51 20.53
CA VAL A 87 25.51 27.78 20.46
C VAL A 87 26.22 28.86 19.61
N GLN A 88 27.46 28.63 19.15
CA GLN A 88 28.25 29.69 18.50
C GLN A 88 28.18 29.77 16.97
N ASP A 89 27.42 28.93 16.27
CA ASP A 89 27.47 28.90 14.79
C ASP A 89 26.11 29.00 14.07
N MET A 90 25.14 29.71 14.65
CA MET A 90 23.82 29.96 14.03
C MET A 90 23.77 31.28 13.26
N GLY A 91 24.59 31.40 12.21
CA GLY A 91 24.65 32.57 11.31
C GLY A 91 24.30 32.30 9.85
N VAL A 92 23.80 31.12 9.50
CA VAL A 92 23.43 30.79 8.10
C VAL A 92 21.97 30.36 8.06
N GLU A 93 21.11 31.20 7.48
CA GLU A 93 19.75 30.82 7.06
C GLU A 93 19.82 29.53 6.23
N ALA A 94 19.53 28.40 6.87
CA ALA A 94 19.41 27.14 6.18
C ALA A 94 18.19 27.23 5.24
N PRO A 95 18.32 26.85 3.95
CA PRO A 95 17.19 26.87 3.03
C PRO A 95 16.09 25.94 3.56
N ALA A 96 14.84 26.43 3.53
CA ALA A 96 13.65 25.74 4.04
C ALA A 96 13.74 24.22 3.83
N ALA A 97 13.73 23.47 4.94
CA ALA A 97 13.91 22.04 4.94
C ALA A 97 12.79 21.37 4.13
N LYS A 98 13.10 20.95 2.90
CA LYS A 98 12.14 20.28 2.02
C LYS A 98 11.63 18.99 2.69
N PRO A 99 10.33 18.68 2.57
CA PRO A 99 9.77 17.42 3.08
C PRO A 99 10.60 16.21 2.61
N ILE A 100 10.89 15.30 3.54
CA ILE A 100 11.67 14.08 3.35
C ILE A 100 10.98 13.15 2.34
N THR A 101 9.65 13.20 2.27
CA THR A 101 8.83 12.42 1.32
C THR A 101 8.70 13.05 -0.06
N SER A 102 9.38 14.19 -0.32
CA SER A 102 9.38 14.84 -1.65
C SER A 102 9.90 13.96 -2.79
N LYS A 103 10.80 13.02 -2.49
CA LYS A 103 11.38 12.06 -3.44
C LYS A 103 11.55 10.69 -2.79
N LEU A 104 11.09 9.62 -3.47
CA LEU A 104 11.25 8.23 -3.02
C LEU A 104 12.68 7.88 -2.58
N ARG A 105 13.68 8.30 -3.38
CA ARG A 105 15.10 8.04 -3.07
C ARG A 105 15.56 8.77 -1.81
N THR A 106 15.09 10.00 -1.59
CA THR A 106 15.40 10.78 -0.39
C THR A 106 14.80 10.10 0.84
N THR A 107 13.53 9.68 0.74
CA THR A 107 12.84 8.95 1.82
C THR A 107 13.55 7.65 2.17
N VAL A 108 13.87 6.81 1.19
CA VAL A 108 14.60 5.54 1.42
C VAL A 108 15.99 5.80 2.01
N ARG A 109 16.70 6.84 1.56
CA ARG A 109 18.00 7.22 2.12
C ARG A 109 17.87 7.66 3.57
N HIS A 110 16.86 8.48 3.91
CA HIS A 110 16.58 8.92 5.27
C HIS A 110 16.27 7.74 6.19
N LEU A 111 15.37 6.84 5.76
CA LEU A 111 15.04 5.63 6.50
C LEU A 111 16.27 4.78 6.78
N ARG A 112 17.13 4.59 5.78
CA ARG A 112 18.38 3.84 5.94
C ARG A 112 19.39 4.53 6.85
N ALA A 113 19.42 5.86 6.85
CA ALA A 113 20.28 6.63 7.75
C ALA A 113 19.83 6.51 9.21
N ARG A 114 18.52 6.54 9.48
CA ARG A 114 17.97 6.43 10.85
C ARG A 114 17.88 5.00 11.38
N GLY A 115 17.52 4.02 10.56
CA GLY A 115 17.22 2.64 11.01
C GLY A 115 18.07 1.54 10.38
N GLY A 116 19.12 1.89 9.63
CA GLY A 116 19.99 0.92 8.95
C GLY A 116 19.42 0.35 7.64
N ARG A 117 20.14 -0.58 7.01
CA ARG A 117 19.81 -1.08 5.65
C ARG A 117 18.44 -1.76 5.56
N LEU A 118 17.99 -2.42 6.63
CA LEU A 118 16.71 -3.12 6.71
C LEU A 118 15.55 -2.21 7.16
N ALA A 119 15.78 -0.91 7.34
CA ALA A 119 14.74 0.05 7.69
C ALA A 119 13.59 0.09 6.67
N ILE A 120 13.84 -0.34 5.43
CA ILE A 120 12.80 -0.44 4.39
C ILE A 120 11.77 -1.55 4.64
N PHE A 121 12.06 -2.49 5.56
CA PHE A 121 11.16 -3.58 5.97
C PHE A 121 10.58 -3.34 7.38
N ARG A 122 10.61 -2.10 7.88
CA ARG A 122 10.05 -1.77 9.19
C ARG A 122 8.55 -2.01 9.21
N GLY A 123 8.07 -2.70 10.24
CA GLY A 123 6.66 -3.08 10.36
C GLY A 123 6.31 -4.35 9.58
N PHE A 124 7.25 -4.97 8.85
CA PHE A 124 6.93 -6.06 7.93
C PHE A 124 6.25 -7.25 8.63
N SER A 125 6.64 -7.58 9.87
CA SER A 125 5.99 -8.65 10.64
C SER A 125 4.52 -8.38 10.92
N MET A 126 4.14 -7.12 11.20
CA MET A 126 2.73 -6.74 11.41
C MET A 126 1.95 -6.76 10.10
N ALA A 127 2.56 -6.29 9.01
CA ALA A 127 1.95 -6.37 7.69
C ALA A 127 1.72 -7.82 7.25
N MET A 128 2.66 -8.73 7.52
CA MET A 128 2.50 -10.15 7.24
C MET A 128 1.41 -10.79 8.10
N LEU A 129 1.33 -10.46 9.38
CA LEU A 129 0.27 -10.96 10.25
C LEU A 129 -1.10 -10.49 9.77
N GLY A 130 -1.25 -9.19 9.46
CA GLY A 130 -2.48 -8.63 8.89
C GLY A 130 -2.86 -9.26 7.56
N GLY A 131 -1.89 -9.38 6.64
CA GLY A 131 -2.10 -10.00 5.33
C GLY A 131 -2.46 -11.49 5.41
N PHE A 132 -1.86 -12.24 6.33
CA PHE A 132 -2.22 -13.64 6.56
C PHE A 132 -3.67 -13.78 7.02
N VAL A 133 -4.09 -12.96 7.98
CA VAL A 133 -5.49 -12.93 8.45
C VAL A 133 -6.43 -12.57 7.30
N GLU A 134 -6.05 -11.60 6.45
CA GLU A 134 -6.84 -11.22 5.28
C GLU A 134 -6.93 -12.33 4.23
N ILE A 135 -5.86 -13.07 3.94
CA ILE A 135 -5.88 -14.21 3.01
C ILE A 135 -6.83 -15.29 3.54
N VAL A 136 -6.73 -15.63 4.82
CA VAL A 136 -7.61 -16.62 5.45
C VAL A 136 -9.06 -16.15 5.40
N ALA A 137 -9.35 -14.89 5.72
CA ALA A 137 -10.70 -14.34 5.64
C ALA A 137 -11.24 -14.34 4.20
N SER A 138 -10.42 -13.94 3.23
CA SER A 138 -10.78 -13.88 1.81
C SER A 138 -11.11 -15.26 1.25
N SER A 139 -10.44 -16.32 1.73
CA SER A 139 -10.78 -17.71 1.37
C SER A 139 -12.19 -18.15 1.82
N ARG A 140 -12.81 -17.40 2.75
CA ARG A 140 -14.17 -17.66 3.26
C ARG A 140 -15.23 -16.80 2.58
N VAL A 141 -14.83 -15.88 1.71
CA VAL A 141 -15.75 -15.06 0.93
C VAL A 141 -16.41 -15.94 -0.12
N GLN A 142 -17.70 -16.17 0.04
CA GLN A 142 -18.58 -16.72 -0.98
C GLN A 142 -18.93 -15.62 -2.00
N ASN A 143 -19.55 -15.98 -3.13
CA ASN A 143 -19.97 -15.04 -4.18
C ASN A 143 -21.10 -14.07 -3.77
N SER A 144 -21.42 -13.93 -2.48
CA SER A 144 -22.45 -13.02 -1.99
C SER A 144 -21.84 -11.71 -1.46
N ILE A 145 -22.33 -10.57 -1.96
CA ILE A 145 -21.89 -9.24 -1.52
C ILE A 145 -22.17 -9.03 -0.03
N ALA A 146 -23.32 -9.49 0.46
CA ALA A 146 -23.67 -9.38 1.88
C ALA A 146 -22.66 -10.14 2.75
N TRP A 147 -22.33 -11.37 2.36
CA TRP A 147 -21.35 -12.18 3.06
C TRP A 147 -19.92 -11.59 2.99
N LEU A 148 -19.53 -11.05 1.83
CA LEU A 148 -18.27 -10.31 1.67
C LEU A 148 -18.17 -9.19 2.72
N LEU A 149 -19.21 -8.37 2.87
CA LEU A 149 -19.23 -7.26 3.83
C LEU A 149 -19.15 -7.76 5.29
N VAL A 150 -19.89 -8.82 5.63
CA VAL A 150 -19.84 -9.43 6.98
C VAL A 150 -18.44 -9.94 7.30
N VAL A 151 -17.84 -10.73 6.40
CA VAL A 151 -16.48 -11.26 6.58
C VAL A 151 -15.47 -10.12 6.69
N LYS A 152 -15.59 -9.07 5.86
CA LYS A 152 -14.70 -7.91 5.91
C LYS A 152 -14.84 -7.12 7.21
N LEU A 153 -16.05 -6.92 7.74
CA LEU A 153 -16.26 -6.25 9.02
C LEU A 153 -15.69 -7.03 10.20
N ILE A 154 -15.91 -8.35 10.26
CA ILE A 154 -15.33 -9.20 11.30
C ILE A 154 -13.81 -9.15 11.24
N THR A 155 -13.26 -9.27 10.02
CA THR A 155 -11.81 -9.18 9.80
C THR A 155 -11.28 -7.81 10.20
N ALA A 156 -12.03 -6.73 9.94
CA ALA A 156 -11.64 -5.39 10.31
C ALA A 156 -11.45 -5.27 11.84
N VAL A 157 -12.33 -5.86 12.64
CA VAL A 157 -12.21 -5.86 14.11
C VAL A 157 -10.92 -6.55 14.56
N VAL A 158 -10.56 -7.67 13.92
CA VAL A 158 -9.37 -8.46 14.26
C VAL A 158 -8.08 -7.73 13.83
N VAL A 159 -8.08 -7.12 12.65
CA VAL A 159 -6.87 -6.55 12.03
C VAL A 159 -6.62 -5.09 12.45
N ALA A 160 -7.63 -4.35 12.91
CA ALA A 160 -7.51 -2.92 13.23
C ALA A 160 -6.30 -2.58 14.11
N ASN A 161 -6.15 -3.25 15.26
CA ASN A 161 -5.04 -2.98 16.17
C ASN A 161 -3.69 -3.38 15.57
N ILE A 162 -3.63 -4.42 14.74
CA ILE A 162 -2.41 -4.82 14.02
C ILE A 162 -2.04 -3.73 13.00
N GLN A 163 -3.02 -3.18 12.29
CA GLN A 163 -2.77 -2.12 11.33
C GLN A 163 -2.34 -0.82 12.00
N VAL A 164 -2.96 -0.43 13.11
CA VAL A 164 -2.52 0.74 13.88
C VAL A 164 -1.09 0.55 14.39
N ALA A 165 -0.77 -0.63 14.92
CA ALA A 165 0.59 -0.97 15.34
C ALA A 165 1.59 -0.89 14.17
N TRP A 166 1.18 -1.33 12.97
CA TRP A 166 1.99 -1.20 11.76
C TRP A 166 2.27 0.28 11.45
N VAL A 167 1.24 1.14 11.44
CA VAL A 167 1.41 2.58 11.22
C VAL A 167 2.36 3.17 12.26
N HIS A 168 2.18 2.87 13.55
CA HIS A 168 3.05 3.34 14.63
C HIS A 168 4.52 2.92 14.41
N ILE A 169 4.78 1.68 13.98
CA ILE A 169 6.14 1.20 13.71
C ILE A 169 6.78 1.91 12.50
N VAL A 170 5.98 2.22 11.48
CA VAL A 170 6.43 2.91 10.27
C VAL A 170 6.80 4.36 10.57
N ILE A 171 5.99 5.06 11.37
CA ILE A 171 6.18 6.50 11.65
C ILE A 171 7.13 6.78 12.84
N SER A 172 7.36 5.82 13.73
CA SER A 172 8.22 6.00 14.91
C SER A 172 9.71 5.79 14.60
N GLU A 173 10.58 6.23 15.51
CA GLU A 173 12.00 5.90 15.50
C GLU A 173 12.27 4.42 15.78
N PRO A 174 13.45 3.88 15.39
CA PRO A 174 13.82 2.51 15.74
C PRO A 174 13.91 2.35 17.27
N SER A 175 12.86 1.79 17.87
CA SER A 175 12.85 1.47 19.30
C SER A 175 13.35 0.04 19.59
N SER A 176 13.94 -0.17 20.77
CA SER A 176 14.35 -1.47 21.29
C SER A 176 13.17 -2.35 21.75
N LYS A 177 11.95 -1.79 21.85
CA LYS A 177 10.74 -2.52 22.22
C LYS A 177 10.43 -3.60 21.17
N ARG A 178 10.14 -4.83 21.64
CA ARG A 178 9.66 -5.95 20.80
C ARG A 178 8.38 -5.57 20.06
N PHE A 179 8.21 -6.07 18.83
CA PHE A 179 7.11 -5.68 17.93
C PHE A 179 5.71 -5.87 18.54
N TYR A 180 5.45 -6.98 19.22
CA TYR A 180 4.13 -7.28 19.81
C TYR A 180 3.76 -6.38 21.00
N ARG A 181 4.74 -5.79 21.69
CA ARG A 181 4.49 -4.83 22.79
C ARG A 181 4.03 -3.47 22.28
N ARG A 182 4.10 -3.23 20.96
CA ARG A 182 3.64 -2.01 20.31
C ARG A 182 2.19 -2.12 19.82
N ILE A 183 1.55 -3.28 19.99
CA ILE A 183 0.14 -3.44 19.62
C ILE A 183 -0.72 -2.70 20.65
N PRO A 184 -1.56 -1.73 20.22
CA PRO A 184 -2.47 -1.06 21.12
C PRO A 184 -3.43 -2.03 21.80
N SER A 185 -3.88 -1.67 23.01
CA SER A 185 -4.90 -2.45 23.72
C SER A 185 -6.23 -2.46 22.95
N PHE A 186 -7.00 -3.54 23.05
CA PHE A 186 -8.37 -3.57 22.52
C PHE A 186 -9.28 -2.49 23.13
N ARG A 187 -8.90 -1.90 24.27
CA ARG A 187 -9.64 -0.77 24.86
C ARG A 187 -9.54 0.53 24.04
N SER A 188 -8.46 0.72 23.27
CA SER A 188 -8.32 1.87 22.39
C SER A 188 -8.95 1.66 21.01
N LEU A 189 -9.36 0.42 20.69
CA LEU A 189 -9.95 0.05 19.40
C LEU A 189 -11.15 0.94 19.02
N PRO A 190 -12.12 1.25 19.92
CA PRO A 190 -13.28 2.06 19.53
C PRO A 190 -12.92 3.46 19.00
N LYS A 191 -11.76 4.00 19.38
CA LYS A 191 -11.30 5.32 18.94
C LYS A 191 -10.83 5.34 17.48
N VAL A 192 -10.25 4.24 17.01
CA VAL A 192 -9.62 4.12 15.67
C VAL A 192 -10.45 3.27 14.70
N PHE A 193 -11.30 2.40 15.24
CA PHE A 193 -12.07 1.42 14.48
C PHE A 193 -12.96 2.03 13.40
N PRO A 194 -13.71 3.14 13.62
CA PRO A 194 -14.56 3.70 12.57
C PRO A 194 -13.78 4.12 11.33
N ALA A 195 -12.60 4.72 11.52
CA ALA A 195 -11.73 5.12 10.42
C ALA A 195 -11.14 3.90 9.70
N PHE A 196 -10.72 2.87 10.46
CA PHE A 196 -10.20 1.64 9.88
C PHE A 196 -11.27 0.86 9.12
N ALA A 197 -12.47 0.75 9.67
CA ALA A 197 -13.59 0.06 9.04
C ALA A 197 -13.99 0.75 7.72
N LEU A 198 -13.99 2.08 7.69
CA LEU A 198 -14.21 2.86 6.45
C LEU A 198 -13.16 2.52 5.39
N MET A 199 -11.87 2.52 5.75
CA MET A 199 -10.79 2.16 4.83
C MET A 199 -10.89 0.70 4.36
N TYR A 200 -11.10 -0.22 5.30
CA TYR A 200 -11.06 -1.65 5.02
C TYR A 200 -12.27 -2.11 4.20
N VAL A 201 -13.47 -1.64 4.54
CA VAL A 201 -14.68 -1.91 3.73
C VAL A 201 -14.61 -1.15 2.40
N GLY A 202 -14.12 0.09 2.40
CA GLY A 202 -13.91 0.88 1.18
C GLY A 202 -13.00 0.19 0.16
N SER A 203 -11.94 -0.47 0.63
CA SER A 203 -11.04 -1.27 -0.23
C SER A 203 -11.74 -2.45 -0.90
N SER A 204 -12.88 -2.89 -0.35
CA SER A 204 -13.67 -4.02 -0.88
C SER A 204 -14.65 -3.60 -1.98
N VAL A 205 -14.78 -2.29 -2.27
CA VAL A 205 -15.70 -1.78 -3.30
C VAL A 205 -15.39 -2.32 -4.70
N VAL A 206 -14.10 -2.50 -5.03
CA VAL A 206 -13.70 -3.11 -6.30
C VAL A 206 -14.25 -4.53 -6.40
N ALA A 207 -13.99 -5.36 -5.39
CA ALA A 207 -14.45 -6.75 -5.35
C ALA A 207 -15.98 -6.83 -5.38
N ALA A 208 -16.66 -5.99 -4.59
CA ALA A 208 -18.12 -5.93 -4.57
C ALA A 208 -18.70 -5.55 -5.93
N THR A 209 -18.07 -4.61 -6.64
CA THR A 209 -18.50 -4.18 -7.98
C THR A 209 -18.25 -5.28 -9.02
N ILE A 210 -17.11 -5.98 -8.93
CA ILE A 210 -16.83 -7.14 -9.78
C ILE A 210 -17.89 -8.23 -9.59
N ILE A 211 -18.19 -8.59 -8.34
CA ILE A 211 -19.22 -9.58 -8.02
C ILE A 211 -20.59 -9.12 -8.53
N PHE A 212 -20.97 -7.87 -8.25
CA PHE A 212 -22.24 -7.30 -8.69
C PHE A 212 -22.41 -7.38 -10.20
N VAL A 213 -21.39 -6.97 -10.95
CA VAL A 213 -21.48 -6.98 -12.41
C VAL A 213 -21.42 -8.41 -12.95
N GLY A 214 -20.65 -9.31 -12.32
CA GLY A 214 -20.68 -10.72 -12.64
C GLY A 214 -22.10 -11.30 -12.59
N HIS A 215 -22.88 -10.97 -11.56
CA HIS A 215 -24.28 -11.37 -11.44
C HIS A 215 -25.18 -10.73 -12.51
N LEU A 216 -24.99 -9.44 -12.80
CA LEU A 216 -25.75 -8.76 -13.85
C LEU A 216 -25.54 -9.39 -15.23
N ILE A 217 -24.30 -9.74 -15.57
CA ILE A 217 -23.94 -10.37 -16.85
C ILE A 217 -24.47 -11.81 -16.91
N ALA A 218 -24.35 -12.56 -15.82
CA ALA A 218 -24.80 -13.94 -15.76
C ALA A 218 -26.34 -14.07 -15.72
N GLY A 219 -27.06 -12.99 -15.42
CA GLY A 219 -28.53 -13.01 -15.25
C GLY A 219 -28.96 -13.84 -14.03
N THR A 220 -28.06 -14.00 -13.06
CA THR A 220 -28.23 -14.91 -11.93
C THR A 220 -28.53 -14.15 -10.63
N PRO A 221 -29.34 -14.71 -9.71
CA PRO A 221 -29.54 -14.14 -8.37
C PRO A 221 -28.22 -13.95 -7.61
N ASN A 222 -28.17 -13.00 -6.68
CA ASN A 222 -26.98 -12.57 -5.93
C ASN A 222 -26.31 -13.65 -5.05
N ASP A 223 -26.89 -14.86 -5.00
CA ASP A 223 -26.45 -16.02 -4.18
C ASP A 223 -25.94 -17.21 -5.01
N THR A 224 -25.93 -17.09 -6.34
CA THR A 224 -25.42 -18.16 -7.23
C THR A 224 -23.98 -17.90 -7.64
N SER A 225 -23.14 -18.94 -7.64
CA SER A 225 -21.73 -18.80 -8.00
C SER A 225 -21.58 -18.34 -9.46
N VAL A 226 -21.02 -17.15 -9.66
CA VAL A 226 -20.66 -16.65 -10.98
C VAL A 226 -19.44 -17.43 -11.49
N ASP A 227 -19.59 -18.11 -12.62
CA ASP A 227 -18.50 -18.82 -13.27
C ASP A 227 -17.70 -17.86 -14.15
N PHE A 228 -16.58 -17.37 -13.62
CA PHE A 228 -15.65 -16.47 -14.30
C PHE A 228 -14.81 -17.17 -15.39
N THR A 229 -14.97 -18.48 -15.62
CA THR A 229 -14.24 -19.21 -16.67
C THR A 229 -14.77 -18.94 -18.07
N LYS A 230 -15.99 -18.38 -18.19
CA LYS A 230 -16.53 -17.88 -19.46
C LYS A 230 -15.83 -16.56 -19.76
N GLY A 231 -14.87 -16.60 -20.70
CA GLY A 231 -13.92 -15.54 -20.99
C GLY A 231 -14.49 -14.11 -21.01
N VAL A 232 -13.65 -13.18 -20.57
CA VAL A 232 -13.92 -11.74 -20.47
C VAL A 232 -14.29 -11.18 -21.86
N ARG A 233 -15.51 -10.69 -22.03
CA ARG A 233 -15.95 -10.02 -23.26
C ARG A 233 -15.35 -8.61 -23.29
N GLN A 234 -15.19 -8.02 -24.48
CA GLN A 234 -14.67 -6.64 -24.61
C GLN A 234 -15.49 -5.60 -23.83
N SER A 235 -16.78 -5.85 -23.61
CA SER A 235 -17.66 -5.03 -22.75
C SER A 235 -17.23 -5.02 -21.28
N ASP A 236 -16.59 -6.08 -20.81
CA ASP A 236 -16.31 -6.31 -19.40
C ASP A 236 -15.06 -5.52 -18.97
N PHE A 237 -14.17 -5.19 -19.90
CA PHE A 237 -12.99 -4.36 -19.63
C PHE A 237 -13.37 -2.95 -19.12
N ILE A 238 -14.38 -2.33 -19.74
CA ILE A 238 -14.86 -1.00 -19.32
C ILE A 238 -15.41 -1.08 -17.90
N ILE A 239 -16.13 -2.16 -17.59
CA ILE A 239 -16.70 -2.40 -16.27
C ILE A 239 -15.59 -2.56 -15.24
N TYR A 240 -14.58 -3.38 -15.50
CA TYR A 240 -13.44 -3.53 -14.59
C TYR A 240 -12.67 -2.23 -14.40
N ALA A 241 -12.52 -1.42 -15.45
CA ALA A 241 -11.88 -0.11 -15.37
C ALA A 241 -12.69 0.86 -14.50
N VAL A 242 -14.01 0.91 -14.66
CA VAL A 242 -14.91 1.73 -13.83
C VAL A 242 -14.90 1.25 -12.38
N ALA A 243 -15.02 -0.05 -12.14
CA ALA A 243 -14.95 -0.64 -10.80
C ALA A 243 -13.64 -0.30 -10.08
N SER A 244 -12.52 -0.41 -10.80
CA SER A 244 -11.20 -0.06 -10.28
C SER A 244 -11.07 1.43 -10.00
N LEU A 245 -11.62 2.29 -10.86
CA LEU A 245 -11.63 3.74 -10.66
C LEU A 245 -12.45 4.13 -9.43
N VAL A 246 -13.67 3.58 -9.28
CA VAL A 246 -14.52 3.84 -8.11
C VAL A 246 -13.83 3.36 -6.84
N GLY A 247 -13.26 2.15 -6.85
CA GLY A 247 -12.51 1.63 -5.72
C GLY A 247 -11.29 2.49 -5.37
N PHE A 248 -10.56 2.99 -6.36
CA PHE A 248 -9.45 3.91 -6.15
C PHE A 248 -9.93 5.22 -5.50
N LEU A 249 -11.01 5.82 -6.01
CA LEU A 249 -11.59 7.06 -5.49
C LEU A 249 -12.11 6.94 -4.06
N VAL A 250 -12.55 5.74 -3.64
CA VAL A 250 -12.99 5.48 -2.26
C VAL A 250 -11.82 5.11 -1.35
N SER A 251 -10.89 4.28 -1.83
CA SER A 251 -9.79 3.74 -1.01
C SER A 251 -8.77 4.81 -0.64
N VAL A 252 -8.41 5.68 -1.60
CA VAL A 252 -7.44 6.76 -1.38
C VAL A 252 -7.83 7.69 -0.21
N PRO A 253 -9.02 8.31 -0.18
CA PRO A 253 -9.38 9.20 0.92
C PRO A 253 -9.50 8.44 2.25
N ALA A 254 -10.00 7.20 2.22
CA ALA A 254 -10.15 6.40 3.42
C ALA A 254 -8.78 5.99 4.03
N GLU A 255 -7.78 5.71 3.20
CA GLU A 255 -6.41 5.42 3.63
C GLU A 255 -5.75 6.65 4.27
N VAL A 256 -5.93 7.83 3.67
CA VAL A 256 -5.45 9.10 4.23
C VAL A 256 -6.06 9.33 5.61
N ILE A 257 -7.39 9.23 5.71
CA ILE A 257 -8.11 9.41 6.98
C ILE A 257 -7.61 8.43 8.04
N PHE A 258 -7.62 7.12 7.74
CA PHE A 258 -7.20 6.11 8.71
C PHE A 258 -5.75 6.33 9.15
N THR A 259 -4.83 6.60 8.22
CA THR A 259 -3.42 6.79 8.55
C THR A 259 -3.21 7.98 9.48
N ARG A 260 -3.88 9.10 9.25
CA ARG A 260 -3.79 10.30 10.12
C ARG A 260 -4.44 10.06 11.49
N VAL A 261 -5.60 9.40 11.52
CA VAL A 261 -6.26 8.98 12.77
C VAL A 261 -5.34 8.05 13.57
N ALA A 262 -4.74 7.04 12.94
CA ALA A 262 -3.79 6.13 13.57
C ALA A 262 -2.54 6.86 14.07
N ALA A 263 -1.97 7.78 13.27
CA ALA A 263 -0.82 8.58 13.67
C ALA A 263 -1.12 9.48 14.89
N SER A 264 -2.34 10.01 15.02
CA SER A 264 -2.75 10.78 16.21
C SER A 264 -2.79 9.97 17.51
N THR A 265 -2.81 8.64 17.41
CA THR A 265 -2.78 7.74 18.58
C THR A 265 -1.37 7.22 18.90
N LEU A 266 -0.34 7.76 18.24
CA LEU A 266 1.05 7.39 18.54
C LEU A 266 1.38 7.76 19.99
N PRO A 267 1.92 6.84 20.81
CA PRO A 267 2.32 7.13 22.18
C PRO A 267 3.34 8.28 22.26
N GLU A 268 3.23 9.12 23.29
CA GLU A 268 4.12 10.27 23.46
C GLU A 268 5.59 9.86 23.58
N ASP A 269 5.85 8.71 24.23
CA ASP A 269 7.19 8.11 24.42
C ASP A 269 7.90 7.72 23.12
N ASP A 270 7.18 7.56 22.01
CA ASP A 270 7.75 7.08 20.75
C ASP A 270 8.00 8.29 19.83
N GLU A 271 9.25 8.72 19.67
CA GLU A 271 9.64 9.79 18.73
C GLU A 271 9.31 9.43 17.27
N SER A 272 9.04 10.44 16.43
CA SER A 272 8.68 10.23 15.02
C SER A 272 9.89 10.35 14.10
N ILE A 273 9.99 9.44 13.12
CA ILE A 273 11.09 9.41 12.14
C ILE A 273 10.99 10.52 11.09
N VAL A 274 9.80 11.05 10.91
CA VAL A 274 9.46 12.17 10.04
C VAL A 274 8.79 13.24 10.90
N PRO A 275 9.10 14.53 10.70
CA PRO A 275 8.43 15.61 11.41
C PRO A 275 6.94 15.64 11.03
N PHE A 276 6.08 15.56 12.04
CA PHE A 276 4.66 15.80 11.87
C PHE A 276 4.06 16.41 13.13
N ASP A 277 3.03 17.23 12.95
CA ASP A 277 2.29 17.82 14.05
C ASP A 277 1.38 16.78 14.72
N ARG A 278 1.73 16.37 15.94
CA ARG A 278 0.93 15.42 16.76
C ARG A 278 -0.40 16.01 17.23
N SER A 279 -0.49 17.34 17.31
CA SER A 279 -1.72 18.04 17.70
C SER A 279 -2.69 18.23 16.53
N PHE A 280 -2.20 18.04 15.29
CA PHE A 280 -2.94 18.29 14.04
C PHE A 280 -3.64 19.67 14.02
N GLY A 281 -2.90 20.72 14.36
CA GLY A 281 -3.37 22.09 14.47
C GLY A 281 -4.19 22.34 15.74
N GLY A 282 -3.83 21.69 16.86
CA GLY A 282 -4.55 21.81 18.14
C GLY A 282 -5.86 21.04 18.23
N LYS A 283 -6.18 20.19 17.25
CA LYS A 283 -7.42 19.39 17.21
C LYS A 283 -7.34 18.12 18.04
N VAL A 284 -6.14 17.71 18.42
CA VAL A 284 -5.90 16.56 19.29
C VAL A 284 -5.39 17.07 20.64
N ALA A 285 -6.14 16.77 21.71
CA ALA A 285 -5.74 17.09 23.07
C ALA A 285 -4.57 16.18 23.49
N PRO A 286 -3.48 16.74 24.07
CA PRO A 286 -2.35 15.97 24.61
C PRO A 286 -2.81 14.87 25.58
N ALA A 287 -2.00 13.82 25.77
CA ALA A 287 -2.36 12.73 26.68
C ALA A 287 -2.60 13.21 28.12
N ILE A 288 -1.93 14.31 28.49
CA ILE A 288 -2.02 14.97 29.80
C ILE A 288 -3.43 15.57 30.05
N THR A 289 -4.15 16.01 29.02
CA THR A 289 -5.48 16.64 29.14
C THR A 289 -6.65 15.74 28.73
N GLY A 290 -6.38 14.47 28.41
CA GLY A 290 -7.43 13.48 28.12
C GLY A 290 -7.20 12.63 26.87
N GLY A 291 -6.10 12.80 26.13
CA GLY A 291 -5.69 11.89 25.04
C GLY A 291 -6.77 11.74 23.97
N GLY A 292 -7.02 12.86 23.27
CA GLY A 292 -7.97 12.92 22.16
C GLY A 292 -7.48 12.09 20.96
N VAL A 293 -8.41 11.77 20.06
CA VAL A 293 -8.09 11.15 18.76
C VAL A 293 -8.62 12.05 17.67
N LEU A 294 -7.86 12.19 16.60
CA LEU A 294 -8.26 13.00 15.47
C LEU A 294 -9.58 12.47 14.89
N SER A 295 -10.58 13.34 14.74
CA SER A 295 -11.85 12.97 14.11
C SER A 295 -11.65 12.63 12.63
N ILE A 296 -12.48 11.74 12.07
CA ILE A 296 -12.50 11.40 10.64
C ILE A 296 -12.64 12.65 9.77
N ALA A 297 -13.55 13.56 10.14
CA ALA A 297 -13.79 14.79 9.38
C ALA A 297 -12.58 15.74 9.44
N ASP A 298 -11.94 15.85 10.61
CA ASP A 298 -10.76 16.67 10.79
C ASP A 298 -9.54 16.07 10.08
N ALA A 299 -9.38 14.75 10.10
CA ALA A 299 -8.35 14.01 9.37
C ALA A 299 -8.48 14.14 7.86
N TRP A 300 -9.67 14.43 7.34
CA TRP A 300 -9.84 14.77 5.93
C TRP A 300 -9.55 16.24 5.66
N ASN A 301 -10.23 17.14 6.39
CA ASN A 301 -10.23 18.56 6.10
C ASN A 301 -8.90 19.27 6.36
N THR A 302 -8.08 18.74 7.28
CA THR A 302 -6.78 19.34 7.63
C THR A 302 -5.64 18.78 6.77
N PHE A 303 -5.91 17.93 5.78
CA PHE A 303 -4.84 17.39 4.94
C PHE A 303 -4.49 18.40 3.84
N ASP A 304 -3.25 18.84 3.84
CA ASP A 304 -2.79 19.93 3.00
C ASP A 304 -2.62 19.49 1.53
N ARG A 305 -2.66 20.46 0.62
CA ARG A 305 -2.57 20.18 -0.83
C ARG A 305 -1.20 19.66 -1.24
N ASP A 306 -0.14 20.01 -0.53
CA ASP A 306 1.21 19.55 -0.87
C ASP A 306 1.46 18.13 -0.35
N GLY A 307 0.91 17.77 0.81
CA GLY A 307 0.80 16.39 1.29
C GLY A 307 0.06 15.50 0.28
N TRP A 308 -1.09 15.96 -0.23
CA TRP A 308 -1.83 15.29 -1.31
C TRP A 308 -0.96 15.02 -2.54
N ARG A 309 -0.23 16.03 -3.01
CA ARG A 309 0.65 15.90 -4.18
C ARG A 309 1.77 14.89 -3.94
N ARG A 310 2.37 14.88 -2.73
CA ARG A 310 3.42 13.91 -2.37
C ARG A 310 2.87 12.49 -2.33
N TYR A 311 1.74 12.29 -1.67
CA TYR A 311 1.06 11.00 -1.57
C TYR A 311 0.71 10.45 -2.96
N ILE A 312 -0.07 11.18 -3.77
CA ILE A 312 -0.48 10.73 -5.11
C ILE A 312 0.73 10.44 -5.99
N LYS A 313 1.77 11.28 -5.94
CA LYS A 313 3.00 11.07 -6.71
C LYS A 313 3.75 9.80 -6.27
N ALA A 314 3.77 9.48 -4.97
CA ALA A 314 4.37 8.25 -4.48
C ALA A 314 3.57 7.02 -4.95
N THR A 315 2.25 7.04 -4.78
CA THR A 315 1.34 5.96 -5.19
C THR A 315 1.40 5.70 -6.69
N VAL A 316 1.32 6.73 -7.53
CA VAL A 316 1.40 6.59 -9.00
C VAL A 316 2.74 6.00 -9.41
N LYS A 317 3.85 6.44 -8.79
CA LYS A 317 5.18 5.86 -9.08
C LYS A 317 5.27 4.39 -8.69
N ALA A 318 4.73 4.01 -7.53
CA ALA A 318 4.70 2.62 -7.10
C ALA A 318 3.92 1.75 -8.09
N TRP A 319 2.76 2.23 -8.55
CA TRP A 319 1.96 1.54 -9.57
C TRP A 319 2.70 1.38 -10.89
N LEU A 320 3.37 2.44 -11.36
CA LEU A 320 4.21 2.37 -12.56
C LEU A 320 5.37 1.37 -12.41
N MET A 321 5.99 1.29 -11.23
CA MET A 321 7.04 0.31 -10.95
C MET A 321 6.51 -1.12 -10.95
N GLN A 322 5.32 -1.36 -10.40
CA GLN A 322 4.65 -2.66 -10.46
C GLN A 322 4.30 -3.04 -11.90
N ALA A 323 3.69 -2.12 -12.66
CA ALA A 323 3.35 -2.35 -14.07
C ALA A 323 4.60 -2.67 -14.90
N ALA A 324 5.69 -1.92 -14.71
CA ALA A 324 6.96 -2.20 -15.38
C ALA A 324 7.54 -3.57 -15.00
N ALA A 325 7.50 -3.94 -13.71
CA ALA A 325 7.96 -5.25 -13.26
C ALA A 325 7.13 -6.40 -13.86
N ILE A 326 5.80 -6.25 -13.89
CA ILE A 326 4.89 -7.22 -14.53
C ILE A 326 5.22 -7.36 -16.02
N LEU A 327 5.33 -6.25 -16.75
CA LEU A 327 5.66 -6.27 -18.18
C LEU A 327 7.01 -6.95 -18.45
N LEU A 328 8.04 -6.62 -17.67
CA LEU A 328 9.35 -7.25 -17.80
C LEU A 328 9.28 -8.75 -17.52
N PHE A 329 8.56 -9.16 -16.48
CA PHE A 329 8.38 -10.57 -16.17
C PHE A 329 7.61 -11.32 -17.27
N SER A 330 6.54 -10.73 -17.81
CA SER A 330 5.82 -11.31 -18.95
C SER A 330 6.73 -11.52 -20.16
N VAL A 331 7.57 -10.55 -20.49
CA VAL A 331 8.57 -10.68 -21.57
C VAL A 331 9.58 -11.79 -21.26
N LEU A 332 10.05 -11.90 -20.02
CA LEU A 332 10.99 -12.95 -19.60
C LEU A 332 10.38 -14.34 -19.72
N ILE A 333 9.12 -14.53 -19.31
CA ILE A 333 8.42 -15.82 -19.42
C ILE A 333 8.23 -16.20 -20.89
N VAL A 334 7.80 -15.27 -21.74
CA VAL A 334 7.67 -15.52 -23.18
C VAL A 334 9.02 -15.92 -23.79
N ALA A 335 10.11 -15.23 -23.42
CA ALA A 335 11.44 -15.56 -23.90
C ALA A 335 11.89 -16.96 -23.44
N GLN A 336 11.62 -17.34 -22.18
CA GLN A 336 11.91 -18.68 -21.66
C GLN A 336 11.15 -19.76 -22.44
N SER A 337 9.86 -19.54 -22.70
CA SER A 337 9.03 -20.46 -23.49
C SER A 337 9.56 -20.64 -24.92
N VAL A 338 9.92 -19.54 -25.61
CA VAL A 338 10.46 -19.60 -26.98
C VAL A 338 11.79 -20.35 -27.04
N VAL A 339 12.70 -20.10 -26.10
CA VAL A 339 14.00 -20.79 -26.04
C VAL A 339 13.81 -22.29 -25.79
N HIS A 340 12.86 -22.66 -24.95
CA HIS A 340 12.58 -24.07 -24.65
C HIS A 340 12.07 -24.82 -25.88
N ILE A 341 11.08 -24.25 -26.59
CA ILE A 341 10.52 -24.84 -27.83
C ILE A 341 11.61 -25.02 -28.90
N ARG A 342 12.49 -24.03 -29.07
CA ARG A 342 13.59 -24.12 -30.04
C ARG A 342 14.57 -25.24 -29.71
N LYS A 343 14.82 -25.49 -28.42
CA LYS A 343 15.72 -26.57 -28.00
C LYS A 343 15.12 -27.95 -28.30
N GLU A 344 13.85 -28.16 -28.01
CA GLU A 344 13.18 -29.43 -28.34
C GLU A 344 13.12 -29.72 -29.84
N GLY A 345 12.98 -28.69 -30.67
CA GLY A 345 13.04 -28.83 -32.13
C GLY A 345 14.42 -29.23 -32.65
N SER A 346 15.50 -28.84 -31.95
CA SER A 346 16.88 -29.16 -32.33
C SER A 346 17.35 -30.54 -31.86
N ASP A 347 16.81 -31.06 -30.74
CA ASP A 347 17.17 -32.40 -30.24
C ASP A 347 16.44 -33.52 -31.01
N LYS A 348 15.43 -33.17 -31.84
CA LYS A 348 14.64 -34.11 -32.66
C LYS A 348 15.09 -34.21 -34.12
N SER A 349 16.07 -33.43 -34.56
CA SER A 349 16.62 -33.42 -35.93
C SER A 349 17.99 -34.10 -36.00
#